data_AF-A0A8C9QRT2-F1
#
_entry.id   AF-A0A8C9QRT2-F1
#
_cell.length_a   1.000
_cell.length_b   1.000
_cell.length_c   1.000
_cell.angle_alpha   90.00
_cell.angle_beta   90.00
_cell.angle_gamma   90.00
#
_symmetry.space_group_name_H-M   'P 1'
#
loop_
_entity.id
_entity.type
_entity.pdbx_description
1 polymer ?
#
loop_
_entity_poly.entity_id
_entity_poly.type
_entity_poly.pdbx_seq_one_letter_code
_entity_poly.pdbx_strand_id
1 'polypeptide(L)'
;LLKGTIHQQDITIINIYAPNNGAATFIKQILLKFKNQIDHNTIIMGDFNTPLSPLDRSSKQKLNKETIELNITINNLDLTDIYRIYQPASSGSNYHSPFKKHKQ
;
A
#
# COMPACT_ATOMS: atom_id res chain seq x y z
N LEU A 1 1.57 -7.67 13.59
CA LEU A 1 3.03 -7.48 13.63
C LEU A 1 3.64 -8.82 13.92
N LEU A 2 4.48 -9.32 13.01
CA LEU A 2 5.27 -10.53 13.20
C LEU A 2 6.74 -10.13 13.17
N LYS A 3 7.53 -10.69 14.07
CA LYS A 3 8.98 -10.52 14.11
C LYS A 3 9.60 -11.89 13.99
N GLY A 4 10.66 -12.00 13.21
CA GLY A 4 11.40 -13.24 13.04
C GLY A 4 12.78 -12.95 12.48
N THR A 5 13.60 -13.99 12.38
CA THR A 5 14.98 -13.86 11.90
C THR A 5 15.19 -14.81 10.72
N ILE A 6 15.76 -14.31 9.63
CA ILE A 6 16.13 -15.11 8.45
C ILE A 6 17.59 -14.79 8.13
N HIS A 7 18.45 -15.80 7.99
CA HIS A 7 19.89 -15.62 7.74
C HIS A 7 20.55 -14.60 8.68
N GLN A 8 20.25 -14.67 9.98
CA GLN A 8 20.74 -13.73 11.03
C GLN A 8 20.31 -12.28 10.86
N GLN A 9 19.35 -11.98 9.98
CA GLN A 9 18.74 -10.67 9.83
C GLN A 9 17.36 -10.68 10.48
N ASP A 10 17.13 -9.73 11.38
CA ASP A 10 15.81 -9.51 11.96
C ASP A 10 14.89 -8.87 10.93
N ILE A 11 13.71 -9.45 10.75
CA ILE A 11 12.69 -9.04 9.79
C ILE A 11 11.40 -8.75 10.55
N THR A 12 10.77 -7.64 10.20
CA THR A 12 9.47 -7.24 10.72
C THR A 12 8.44 -7.32 9.60
N ILE A 13 7.34 -8.04 9.82
CA ILE A 13 6.22 -8.12 8.87
C ILE A 13 4.98 -7.46 9.47
N ILE A 14 4.42 -6.51 8.73
CA ILE A 14 3.15 -5.85 9.03
C ILE A 14 2.14 -6.25 7.95
N ASN A 15 1.19 -7.12 8.32
CA ASN A 15 0.07 -7.47 7.45
C ASN A 15 -1.12 -6.54 7.74
N ILE A 16 -1.62 -5.84 6.72
CA ILE A 16 -2.71 -4.85 6.81
C ILE A 16 -3.88 -5.30 5.95
N TYR A 17 -5.08 -5.34 6.56
CA TYR A 17 -6.35 -5.47 5.85
C TYR A 17 -7.14 -4.18 6.05
N ALA A 18 -7.20 -3.35 5.01
CA ALA A 18 -7.87 -2.07 5.08
C ALA A 18 -9.37 -2.22 4.77
N PRO A 19 -10.24 -1.41 5.39
CA PRO A 19 -11.66 -1.37 5.01
C PRO A 19 -11.84 -0.81 3.59
N ASN A 20 -12.91 -1.21 2.90
CA ASN A 20 -13.23 -0.71 1.55
C ASN A 20 -13.39 0.82 1.50
N ASN A 21 -13.96 1.40 2.56
CA ASN A 21 -14.16 2.84 2.70
C ASN A 21 -13.09 3.43 3.63
N GLY A 22 -12.47 4.54 3.20
CA GLY A 22 -11.44 5.20 3.99
C GLY A 22 -10.12 4.42 4.09
N ALA A 23 -9.91 3.43 3.21
CA ALA A 23 -8.71 2.59 3.14
C ALA A 23 -7.39 3.38 3.28
N ALA A 24 -7.21 4.42 2.45
CA ALA A 24 -5.99 5.22 2.45
C ALA A 24 -5.74 5.91 3.80
N THR A 25 -6.78 6.48 4.43
CA THR A 25 -6.71 7.10 5.76
C THR A 25 -6.38 6.08 6.84
N PHE A 26 -7.01 4.89 6.78
CA PHE A 26 -6.75 3.80 7.70
C PHE A 26 -5.29 3.34 7.65
N ILE A 27 -4.77 3.07 6.44
CA ILE A 27 -3.37 2.65 6.26
C ILE A 27 -2.43 3.75 6.78
N LYS A 28 -2.67 5.01 6.42
CA LYS A 28 -1.88 6.16 6.91
C LYS A 28 -1.78 6.15 8.44
N GLN A 29 -2.90 5.94 9.14
CA GLN A 29 -2.92 5.88 10.60
C GLN A 29 -2.13 4.68 11.15
N ILE A 30 -2.22 3.51 10.51
CA ILE A 30 -1.44 2.33 10.88
C ILE A 30 0.07 2.59 10.71
N LEU A 31 0.48 3.15 9.57
CA LEU A 31 1.89 3.50 9.33
C LEU A 31 2.42 4.48 10.38
N LEU A 32 1.66 5.53 10.70
CA LEU A 32 2.04 6.51 11.72
C LEU A 32 2.08 5.91 13.13
N LYS A 33 1.16 4.99 13.45
CA LYS A 33 1.14 4.29 14.73
C LYS A 33 2.37 3.40 14.92
N PHE A 34 2.83 2.76 13.84
CA PHE A 34 3.98 1.86 13.86
C PHE A 34 5.29 2.52 13.41
N LYS A 35 5.34 3.85 13.22
CA LYS A 35 6.50 4.56 12.66
C LYS A 35 7.82 4.26 13.39
N ASN A 36 7.80 4.10 14.71
CA ASN A 36 8.99 3.81 15.52
C ASN A 36 9.41 2.33 15.48
N GLN A 37 8.61 1.47 14.83
CA GLN A 37 8.86 0.04 14.63
C GLN A 37 9.16 -0.27 13.17
N ILE A 38 9.04 0.71 12.27
CA ILE A 38 9.40 0.60 10.86
C ILE A 38 10.88 0.89 10.76
N ASP A 39 11.60 -0.06 10.17
CA ASP A 39 13.03 0.00 9.88
C ASP A 39 13.31 -0.54 8.47
N HIS A 40 14.59 -0.62 8.10
CA HIS A 40 15.04 -1.09 6.80
C HIS A 40 14.66 -2.55 6.47
N ASN A 41 14.35 -3.38 7.47
CA ASN A 41 13.96 -4.79 7.29
C ASN A 41 12.45 -5.00 7.51
N THR A 42 11.67 -3.91 7.43
CA THR A 42 10.23 -3.97 7.59
C THR A 42 9.53 -4.19 6.25
N ILE A 43 8.75 -5.28 6.16
CA ILE A 43 7.90 -5.60 5.01
C ILE A 43 6.45 -5.32 5.40
N ILE A 44 5.78 -4.47 4.62
CA ILE A 44 4.37 -4.16 4.78
C ILE A 44 3.62 -4.77 3.61
N MET A 45 2.63 -5.61 3.90
CA MET A 45 1.87 -6.32 2.89
C MET A 45 0.41 -6.49 3.33
N GLY A 46 -0.43 -6.98 2.43
CA GLY A 46 -1.83 -7.29 2.71
C GLY A 46 -2.78 -6.68 1.69
N ASP A 47 -4.07 -6.66 2.03
CA ASP A 47 -5.08 -6.04 1.19
C ASP A 47 -5.31 -4.59 1.61
N PHE A 48 -4.76 -3.68 0.82
CA PHE A 48 -4.84 -2.25 1.10
C PHE A 48 -6.15 -1.62 0.65
N ASN A 49 -6.98 -2.29 -0.17
CA ASN A 49 -8.21 -1.72 -0.74
C ASN A 49 -8.06 -0.29 -1.33
N THR A 50 -6.83 0.13 -1.64
CA THR A 50 -6.51 1.42 -2.23
C THR A 50 -5.32 1.25 -3.17
N PRO A 51 -5.42 1.70 -4.43
CA PRO A 51 -4.29 1.75 -5.34
C PRO A 51 -3.33 2.86 -4.90
N LEU A 52 -2.02 2.64 -5.05
CA LEU A 52 -0.98 3.62 -4.69
C LEU A 52 -0.53 4.44 -5.90
N SER A 53 -0.76 3.95 -7.12
CA SER A 53 -0.45 4.61 -8.38
C SER A 53 -1.65 4.58 -9.34
N PRO A 54 -1.72 5.50 -10.32
CA PRO A 54 -2.71 5.42 -11.38
C PRO A 54 -2.64 4.13 -12.21
N LEU A 55 -1.45 3.51 -12.30
CA LEU A 55 -1.24 2.27 -13.06
C LEU A 55 -1.86 1.05 -12.39
N ASP A 56 -2.10 1.10 -11.08
CA ASP A 56 -2.79 0.03 -10.33
C ASP A 56 -4.28 -0.03 -10.64
N ARG A 57 -4.84 1.05 -11.24
CA ARG A 57 -6.23 1.09 -11.69
C ARG A 57 -6.29 0.78 -13.18
N SER A 58 -7.10 -0.21 -13.56
CA SER A 58 -7.42 -0.49 -14.96
C SER A 58 -7.94 0.74 -15.72
N SER A 59 -8.73 1.59 -15.05
CA SER A 59 -9.27 2.83 -15.61
C SER A 59 -8.27 4.00 -15.65
N LYS A 60 -7.05 3.84 -15.10
CA LYS A 60 -6.01 4.88 -14.98
C LYS A 60 -6.52 6.22 -14.42
N GLN A 61 -7.52 6.15 -13.55
CA GLN A 61 -8.12 7.33 -12.93
C GLN A 61 -7.13 8.01 -11.98
N LYS A 62 -7.23 9.34 -11.87
CA LYS A 62 -6.45 10.14 -10.93
C LYS A 62 -6.67 9.64 -9.49
N LEU A 63 -5.60 9.69 -8.69
CA LEU A 63 -5.66 9.40 -7.26
C LEU A 63 -6.51 10.44 -6.54
N ASN A 64 -7.24 10.02 -5.51
CA ASN A 64 -7.94 10.96 -4.63
C ASN A 64 -6.94 11.63 -3.66
N LYS A 65 -7.41 12.64 -2.94
CA LYS A 65 -6.57 13.41 -2.02
C LYS A 65 -6.00 12.53 -0.90
N GLU A 66 -6.80 11.61 -0.36
CA GLU A 66 -6.42 10.73 0.73
C GLU A 66 -5.28 9.78 0.33
N THR A 67 -5.31 9.26 -0.91
CA THR A 67 -4.23 8.42 -1.45
C THR A 67 -2.95 9.23 -1.69
N ILE A 68 -3.07 10.48 -2.13
CA ILE A 68 -1.91 11.36 -2.27
C ILE A 68 -1.26 11.61 -0.91
N GLU A 69 -2.05 11.89 0.13
CA GLU A 69 -1.54 12.05 1.51
C GLU A 69 -0.91 10.75 2.05
N LEU A 70 -1.49 9.60 1.72
CA LEU A 70 -0.89 8.30 2.04
C LEU A 70 0.48 8.14 1.37
N ASN A 71 0.60 8.43 0.07
CA ASN A 71 1.86 8.35 -0.65
C ASN A 71 2.93 9.29 -0.08
N ILE A 72 2.55 10.50 0.32
CA ILE A 72 3.47 11.41 1.03
C ILE A 72 3.95 10.76 2.34
N THR A 73 3.06 10.12 3.09
CA THR A 73 3.41 9.44 4.34
C THR A 73 4.34 8.25 4.09
N ILE A 74 4.08 7.46 3.05
CA ILE A 74 4.94 6.34 2.62
C ILE A 74 6.35 6.85 2.31
N ASN A 75 6.46 7.91 1.50
CA ASN A 75 7.75 8.52 1.15
C ASN A 75 8.48 9.09 2.37
N ASN A 76 7.76 9.74 3.30
CA ASN A 76 8.35 10.28 4.52
C ASN A 76 8.87 9.22 5.49
N LEU A 77 8.44 7.96 5.34
CA LEU A 77 8.91 6.81 6.11
C LEU A 77 9.97 6.01 5.34
N ASP A 78 10.48 6.53 4.23
CA ASP A 78 11.42 5.88 3.32
C ASP A 78 10.95 4.48 2.84
N LEU A 79 9.63 4.27 2.82
CA LEU A 79 9.02 3.04 2.33
C LEU A 79 8.90 3.10 0.81
N THR A 80 9.14 1.96 0.15
CA THR A 80 9.03 1.86 -1.30
C THR A 80 8.12 0.71 -1.70
N ASP A 81 7.32 0.92 -2.76
CA ASP A 81 6.54 -0.14 -3.40
C ASP A 81 7.47 -1.06 -4.20
N ILE A 82 7.77 -2.22 -3.60
CA ILE A 82 8.65 -3.24 -4.17
C ILE A 82 8.11 -3.75 -5.51
N TYR A 83 6.80 -3.97 -5.63
CA TYR A 83 6.21 -4.46 -6.87
C TYR A 83 6.42 -3.47 -8.02
N ARG A 84 6.27 -2.17 -7.74
CA ARG A 84 6.47 -1.11 -8.74
C ARG A 84 7.92 -0.93 -9.17
N ILE A 85 8.90 -1.23 -8.30
CA ILE A 85 10.32 -1.27 -8.67
C ILE A 85 10.58 -2.35 -9.74
N TYR A 86 10.08 -3.57 -9.51
CA TYR A 86 10.32 -4.69 -10.42
C TYR A 86 9.46 -4.63 -11.69
N GLN A 87 8.29 -3.97 -11.63
CA GLN A 87 7.33 -3.91 -12.74
C GLN A 87 6.80 -2.48 -12.97
N PRO A 88 7.66 -1.53 -13.40
CA PRO A 88 7.34 -0.10 -13.42
C PRO A 88 6.15 0.24 -14.33
N ALA A 89 6.08 -0.39 -15.51
CA ALA A 89 5.06 -0.13 -16.52
C ALA A 89 3.83 -1.07 -16.43
N SER A 90 3.79 -1.98 -15.46
CA SER A 90 2.68 -2.94 -15.34
C SER A 90 1.38 -2.21 -15.01
N SER A 91 0.37 -2.40 -15.87
CA SER A 91 -0.99 -1.96 -15.62
C SER A 91 -1.86 -3.16 -15.29
N GLY A 92 -2.42 -3.19 -14.09
CA GLY A 92 -3.26 -4.31 -13.67
C GLY A 92 -3.75 -4.12 -12.25
N SER A 93 -4.98 -4.54 -12.00
CA SER A 93 -5.51 -4.69 -10.65
C SER A 93 -5.44 -6.15 -10.25
N ASN A 94 -5.11 -6.41 -8.98
CA ASN A 94 -5.20 -7.74 -8.37
C ASN A 94 -6.65 -8.16 -8.06
N TYR A 95 -7.61 -7.23 -8.22
CA TYR A 95 -9.04 -7.43 -7.98
C TYR A 95 -9.87 -7.08 -9.23
N HIS A 96 -10.90 -7.87 -9.49
CA HIS A 96 -11.90 -7.61 -10.53
C HIS A 96 -13.27 -7.38 -9.89
N SER A 97 -13.83 -6.18 -10.08
CA SER A 97 -15.21 -5.89 -9.67
C SER A 97 -16.18 -6.47 -10.69
N PRO A 98 -17.13 -7.34 -10.30
CA PRO A 98 -18.15 -7.86 -11.21
C PRO A 98 -19.15 -6.77 -11.65
N PHE A 99 -19.21 -5.64 -10.93
CA PHE A 99 -20.05 -4.51 -11.27
C PHE A 99 -19.26 -3.42 -12.01
N LYS A 100 -19.69 -3.07 -13.22
CA LYS A 100 -19.21 -1.88 -13.93
C LYS A 100 -19.84 -0.66 -13.27
N LYS A 101 -19.03 0.23 -12.69
CA LYS A 101 -19.53 1.56 -12.31
C LYS A 101 -19.94 2.28 -13.60
N HIS A 102 -21.24 2.47 -13.81
CA HIS A 102 -21.75 3.39 -14.82
C HIS A 102 -21.16 4.77 -14.52
N LYS A 103 -20.30 5.27 -15.41
CA LYS A 103 -19.89 6.68 -15.39
C LYS A 103 -21.14 7.50 -15.73
N GLN A 104 -21.57 8.35 -14.79
CA GLN A 104 -22.38 9.52 -15.13
C GLN A 104 -21.48 10.54 -15.82
#